data_AF-A0A933QFU5-F1
#
_entry.id   AF-A0A933QFU5-F1
#
_cell.length_a   1.000
_cell.length_b   1.000
_cell.length_c   1.000
_cell.angle_alpha   90.00
_cell.angle_beta   90.00
_cell.angle_gamma   90.00
#
_symmetry.space_group_name_H-M   'P 1'
#
loop_
_entity.id
_entity.type
_entity.pdbx_description
1 polymer ?
#
loop_
_entity_poly.entity_id
_entity_poly.type
_entity_poly.pdbx_seq_one_letter_code
_entity_poly.pdbx_strand_id
1 'polypeptide(L)'
;MNPALIRREPVLNRQQTITASRLVVHADSAALAAEALNGVFDVWPGERSVFISLAGCLPDHELLVWNAPENILIEIPALGLEAPTTRQLAGELAAAGVPLCLDGYVPGLALPAELPFRFLLADAASQPRVAAAPGIPIATGLADLPAFLNATAGGYDGAAGWFFLHGRKPADKLNPSHAQIVRVLNLVRRNAEVKEIEVALKQDVTLSYKLLRYINSAGFGLSCEIESFRHAVAILGYDKLNKWLSLLLVTASKDPAAPALMQASVARGRFMEILGKDYFDKSALDNLFITGAFSLLGVLLG
;
A
#
# COMPACT_ATOMS: atom_id res chain seq x y z
N MET A 1 29.33 7.64 -0.61
CA MET A 1 28.40 7.03 0.36
C MET A 1 27.28 6.38 -0.43
N ASN A 2 26.94 5.13 -0.13
CA ASN A 2 25.78 4.49 -0.74
C ASN A 2 24.55 5.07 -0.04
N PRO A 3 23.62 5.73 -0.75
CA PRO A 3 22.43 6.29 -0.10
C PRO A 3 21.56 5.15 0.43
N ALA A 4 21.06 5.30 1.65
CA ALA A 4 20.11 4.36 2.22
C ALA A 4 18.83 4.32 1.36
N LEU A 5 18.27 3.13 1.17
CA LEU A 5 17.05 2.93 0.40
C LEU A 5 15.92 2.48 1.34
N ILE A 6 14.77 3.14 1.28
CA ILE A 6 13.58 2.73 2.06
C ILE A 6 12.62 1.99 1.13
N ARG A 7 12.37 0.72 1.41
CA ARG A 7 11.28 -0.05 0.77
C ARG A 7 10.05 -0.04 1.66
N ARG A 8 8.87 0.05 1.05
CA ARG A 8 7.58 -0.07 1.73
C ARG A 8 6.89 -1.37 1.35
N GLU A 9 6.29 -2.02 2.34
CA GLU A 9 5.42 -3.17 2.19
C GLU A 9 4.16 -2.95 3.05
N PRO A 10 2.98 -3.43 2.63
CA PRO A 10 1.80 -3.38 3.48
C PRO A 10 1.80 -4.54 4.47
N VAL A 11 1.18 -4.34 5.62
CA VAL A 11 0.86 -5.41 6.58
C VAL A 11 -0.66 -5.57 6.57
N LEU A 12 -1.13 -6.76 6.24
CA LEU A 12 -2.54 -7.11 6.09
C LEU A 12 -2.96 -8.04 7.23
N ASN A 13 -4.18 -7.87 7.73
CA ASN A 13 -4.81 -8.84 8.63
C ASN A 13 -5.43 -10.03 7.87
N ARG A 14 -6.02 -10.99 8.59
CA ARG A 14 -6.76 -12.14 8.03
C ARG A 14 -7.85 -11.74 7.02
N GLN A 15 -8.43 -10.56 7.14
CA GLN A 15 -9.46 -10.01 6.25
C GLN A 15 -8.88 -9.24 5.06
N GLN A 16 -7.56 -9.33 4.81
CA GLN A 16 -6.85 -8.66 3.71
C GLN A 16 -6.93 -7.13 3.78
N THR A 17 -7.26 -6.58 4.95
CA THR A 17 -7.26 -5.14 5.20
C THR A 17 -5.87 -4.73 5.66
N ILE A 18 -5.35 -3.64 5.09
CA ILE A 18 -4.07 -3.08 5.53
C ILE A 18 -4.24 -2.50 6.93
N THR A 19 -3.51 -3.03 7.90
CA THR A 19 -3.49 -2.59 9.30
C THR A 19 -2.26 -1.78 9.65
N ALA A 20 -1.16 -1.95 8.91
CA ALA A 20 0.08 -1.21 9.10
C ALA A 20 0.88 -1.10 7.80
N SER A 21 1.91 -0.26 7.79
CA SER A 21 2.95 -0.28 6.76
C SER A 21 4.26 -0.79 7.38
N ARG A 22 5.03 -1.55 6.62
CA ARG A 22 6.39 -1.95 6.98
C ARG A 22 7.37 -1.18 6.11
N LEU A 23 8.27 -0.45 6.74
CA LEU A 23 9.39 0.22 6.11
C LEU A 23 10.66 -0.60 6.37
N VAL A 24 11.29 -1.07 5.31
CA VAL A 24 12.57 -1.76 5.36
C VAL A 24 13.64 -0.79 4.88
N VAL A 25 14.49 -0.35 5.80
CA VAL A 25 15.57 0.61 5.56
C VAL A 25 16.84 -0.18 5.24
N HIS A 26 17.29 -0.10 4.00
CA HIS A 26 18.53 -0.72 3.53
C HIS A 26 19.67 0.25 3.79
N ALA A 27 20.49 -0.02 4.80
CA ALA A 27 21.58 0.83 5.23
C ALA A 27 22.70 0.01 5.87
N ASP A 28 23.94 0.50 5.73
CA ASP A 28 25.13 -0.16 6.27
C ASP A 28 25.29 0.03 7.80
N SER A 29 24.54 0.97 8.40
CA SER A 29 24.54 1.26 9.84
C SER A 29 23.20 1.83 10.32
N ALA A 30 22.96 1.72 11.63
CA ALA A 30 21.78 2.28 12.28
C ALA A 30 21.74 3.82 12.23
N ALA A 31 22.90 4.50 12.31
CA ALA A 31 22.98 5.94 12.09
C ALA A 31 22.50 6.37 10.69
N LEU A 32 22.96 5.68 9.63
CA LEU A 32 22.52 5.98 8.26
C LEU A 32 21.03 5.68 8.08
N ALA A 33 20.51 4.65 8.74
CA ALA A 33 19.08 4.37 8.75
C ALA A 33 18.28 5.49 9.44
N ALA A 34 18.75 6.00 10.58
CA ALA A 34 18.12 7.11 11.30
C ALA A 34 18.09 8.40 10.46
N GLU A 35 19.18 8.72 9.77
CA GLU A 35 19.24 9.86 8.84
C GLU A 35 18.21 9.72 7.71
N ALA A 36 18.13 8.54 7.09
CA ALA A 36 17.17 8.27 6.04
C ALA A 36 15.70 8.38 6.52
N LEU A 37 15.42 7.90 7.73
CA LEU A 37 14.08 8.00 8.34
C LEU A 37 13.72 9.44 8.69
N ASN A 38 14.67 10.24 9.18
CA ASN A 38 14.48 11.69 9.38
C ASN A 38 14.13 12.39 8.05
N GLY A 39 14.75 11.98 6.94
CA GLY A 39 14.52 12.57 5.61
C GLY A 39 13.10 12.35 5.05
N VAL A 40 12.30 11.44 5.63
CA VAL A 40 10.92 11.17 5.20
C VAL A 40 9.86 11.64 6.20
N PHE A 41 10.24 12.44 7.19
CA PHE A 41 9.35 12.91 8.26
C PHE A 41 8.11 13.66 7.72
N ASP A 42 8.29 14.53 6.73
CA ASP A 42 7.20 15.35 6.15
C ASP A 42 6.16 14.53 5.38
N VAL A 43 6.50 13.31 4.97
CA VAL A 43 5.65 12.40 4.18
C VAL A 43 5.31 11.13 4.94
N TRP A 44 5.45 11.16 6.26
CA TRP A 44 5.27 10.00 7.13
C TRP A 44 3.83 9.45 7.07
N PRO A 45 3.64 8.12 6.98
CA PRO A 45 2.30 7.52 6.98
C PRO A 45 1.70 7.49 8.40
N GLY A 46 1.13 8.61 8.86
CA GLY A 46 0.61 8.80 10.22
C GLY A 46 -0.70 8.06 10.56
N GLU A 47 -1.43 7.53 9.59
CA GLU A 47 -2.78 6.96 9.83
C GLU A 47 -2.78 5.59 10.53
N ARG A 48 -1.69 4.83 10.42
CA ARG A 48 -1.58 3.43 10.87
C ARG A 48 -0.22 3.17 11.47
N SER A 49 -0.06 2.08 12.22
CA SER A 49 1.25 1.69 12.75
C SER A 49 2.27 1.47 11.63
N VAL A 50 3.54 1.75 11.92
CA VAL A 50 4.66 1.61 10.99
C VAL A 50 5.74 0.72 11.58
N PHE A 51 5.95 -0.44 10.96
CA PHE A 51 6.98 -1.40 11.32
C PHE A 51 8.31 -0.93 10.71
N ILE A 52 9.35 -0.77 11.52
CA ILE A 52 10.67 -0.32 11.09
C ILE A 52 11.64 -1.47 11.16
N SER A 53 12.10 -1.90 9.99
CA SER A 53 13.05 -2.97 9.81
C SER A 53 14.35 -2.42 9.25
N LEU A 54 15.49 -2.86 9.78
CA LEU A 54 16.79 -2.53 9.22
C LEU A 54 17.33 -3.72 8.42
N ALA A 55 17.71 -3.47 7.18
CA ALA A 55 18.38 -4.43 6.31
C ALA A 55 19.82 -3.98 6.08
N GLY A 56 20.78 -4.87 6.33
CA GLY A 56 22.22 -4.59 6.19
C GLY A 56 22.94 -4.34 7.52
N CYS A 57 22.21 -4.02 8.59
CA CYS A 57 22.75 -3.84 9.94
C CYS A 57 21.74 -4.32 11.00
N LEU A 58 22.23 -4.54 12.22
CA LEU A 58 21.36 -4.74 13.38
C LEU A 58 20.98 -3.37 13.97
N PRO A 59 19.77 -3.21 14.52
CA PRO A 59 19.40 -1.98 15.21
C PRO A 59 20.21 -1.84 16.51
N ASP A 60 20.73 -0.65 16.75
CA ASP A 60 21.45 -0.27 17.97
C ASP A 60 21.08 1.18 18.38
N HIS A 61 21.74 1.67 19.43
CA HIS A 61 21.46 2.96 20.06
C HIS A 61 21.64 4.17 19.12
N GLU A 62 22.36 4.03 17.99
CA GLU A 62 22.46 5.10 16.99
C GLU A 62 21.11 5.37 16.30
N LEU A 63 20.19 4.39 16.31
CA LEU A 63 18.83 4.56 15.77
C LEU A 63 18.03 5.61 16.55
N LEU A 64 18.35 5.85 17.83
CA LEU A 64 17.64 6.81 18.69
C LEU A 64 17.90 8.28 18.33
N VAL A 65 18.84 8.56 17.42
CA VAL A 65 19.01 9.90 16.83
C VAL A 65 17.85 10.26 15.89
N TRP A 66 17.07 9.27 15.47
CA TRP A 66 15.86 9.48 14.68
C TRP A 66 14.77 10.17 15.51
N ASN A 67 14.19 11.24 14.96
CA ASN A 67 12.98 11.86 15.49
C ASN A 67 11.75 10.97 15.17
N ALA A 68 11.59 9.91 15.96
CA ALA A 68 10.59 8.88 15.76
C ALA A 68 9.15 9.40 15.97
N PRO A 69 8.24 9.22 14.99
CA PRO A 69 6.81 9.48 15.17
C PRO A 69 6.15 8.50 16.16
N GLU A 70 5.01 8.86 16.76
CA GLU A 70 4.36 8.05 17.80
C GLU A 70 3.84 6.68 17.32
N ASN A 71 3.53 6.54 16.03
CA ASN A 71 2.92 5.34 15.46
C ASN A 71 3.93 4.28 15.04
N ILE A 72 5.17 4.33 15.54
CA ILE A 72 6.21 3.38 15.16
C ILE A 72 6.17 2.09 15.99
N LEU A 73 6.77 1.06 15.43
CA LEU A 73 7.23 -0.10 16.17
C LEU A 73 8.53 -0.58 15.54
N ILE A 74 9.50 -0.97 16.36
CA ILE A 74 10.83 -1.38 15.90
C ILE A 74 10.89 -2.90 15.78
N GLU A 75 11.35 -3.38 14.63
CA GLU A 75 11.64 -4.80 14.42
C GLU A 75 13.03 -5.13 14.96
N ILE A 76 13.08 -6.08 15.89
CA ILE A 76 14.30 -6.66 16.42
C ILE A 76 14.49 -8.02 15.75
N PRO A 77 15.55 -8.23 14.95
CA PRO A 77 15.84 -9.54 14.40
C PRO A 77 16.12 -10.55 15.51
N ALA A 78 15.61 -11.78 15.40
CA ALA A 78 15.82 -12.84 16.39
C ALA A 78 17.31 -13.13 16.62
N LEU A 79 18.12 -13.10 15.55
CA LEU A 79 19.59 -13.21 15.64
C LEU A 79 20.23 -12.04 16.39
N GLY A 80 19.58 -10.87 16.39
CA GLY A 80 20.02 -9.68 17.12
C GLY A 80 19.76 -9.76 18.63
N LEU A 81 18.94 -10.70 19.11
CA LEU A 81 18.71 -10.88 20.55
C LEU A 81 19.97 -11.29 21.31
N GLU A 82 20.97 -11.89 20.66
CA GLU A 82 22.24 -12.22 21.31
C GLU A 82 23.18 -11.00 21.38
N ALA A 83 23.03 -10.03 20.47
CA ALA A 83 23.87 -8.84 20.39
C ALA A 83 23.61 -7.88 21.57
N PRO A 84 24.63 -7.52 22.38
CA PRO A 84 24.43 -6.66 23.55
C PRO A 84 23.84 -5.28 23.21
N THR A 85 24.31 -4.65 22.13
CA THR A 85 23.86 -3.32 21.70
C THR A 85 22.39 -3.32 21.27
N THR A 86 21.97 -4.34 20.53
CA THR A 86 20.58 -4.51 20.10
C THR A 86 19.66 -4.82 21.28
N ARG A 87 20.08 -5.66 22.22
CA ARG A 87 19.32 -5.91 23.46
C ARG A 87 19.16 -4.65 24.30
N GLN A 88 20.23 -3.86 24.45
CA GLN A 88 20.18 -2.61 25.19
C GLN A 88 19.15 -1.66 24.55
N LEU A 89 19.23 -1.44 23.23
CA LEU A 89 18.25 -0.65 22.50
C LEU A 89 16.83 -1.16 22.72
N ALA A 90 16.59 -2.48 22.58
CA ALA A 90 15.27 -3.06 22.75
C ALA A 90 14.71 -2.83 24.17
N GLY A 91 15.57 -2.93 25.20
CA GLY A 91 15.20 -2.62 26.58
C GLY A 91 14.84 -1.15 26.79
N GLU A 92 15.61 -0.22 26.22
CA GLU A 92 15.33 1.22 26.30
C GLU A 92 14.03 1.59 25.57
N LEU A 93 13.80 1.03 24.38
CA LEU A 93 12.56 1.20 23.62
C LEU A 93 11.35 0.65 24.39
N ALA A 94 11.48 -0.54 24.98
CA ALA A 94 10.42 -1.13 25.82
C ALA A 94 10.13 -0.27 27.06
N ALA A 95 11.15 0.24 27.73
CA ALA A 95 11.01 1.14 28.88
C ALA A 95 10.35 2.48 28.50
N ALA A 96 10.59 2.96 27.28
CA ALA A 96 9.92 4.13 26.70
C ALA A 96 8.49 3.84 26.19
N GLY A 97 8.02 2.59 26.27
CA GLY A 97 6.70 2.18 25.80
C GLY A 97 6.56 2.04 24.28
N VAL A 98 7.68 2.03 23.53
CA VAL A 98 7.68 1.81 22.08
C VAL A 98 7.40 0.32 21.82
N PRO A 99 6.34 -0.04 21.06
CA PRO A 99 6.04 -1.42 20.77
C PRO A 99 7.18 -2.11 20.01
N LEU A 100 7.50 -3.34 20.41
CA LEU A 100 8.50 -4.16 19.74
C LEU A 100 7.85 -5.23 18.85
N CYS A 101 8.52 -5.54 17.76
CA CYS A 101 8.23 -6.68 16.91
C CYS A 101 9.47 -7.55 16.79
N LEU A 102 9.32 -8.87 16.84
CA LEU A 102 10.41 -9.79 16.56
C LEU A 102 10.39 -10.17 15.07
N ASP A 103 11.52 -10.08 14.37
CA ASP A 103 11.66 -10.63 13.00
C ASP A 103 12.45 -11.94 13.01
N GLY A 104 12.03 -12.91 12.21
CA GLY A 104 12.62 -14.25 12.18
C GLY A 104 12.20 -15.17 13.33
N TYR A 105 10.97 -15.04 13.83
CA TYR A 105 10.42 -15.92 14.85
C TYR A 105 10.33 -17.38 14.35
N VAL A 106 10.68 -18.31 15.24
CA VAL A 106 10.53 -19.76 15.05
C VAL A 106 9.77 -20.32 16.26
N PRO A 107 8.77 -21.19 16.09
CA PRO A 107 8.06 -21.81 17.21
C PRO A 107 9.02 -22.47 18.21
N GLY A 108 8.85 -22.14 19.50
CA GLY A 108 9.71 -22.64 20.58
C GLY A 108 10.94 -21.77 20.87
N LEU A 109 11.18 -20.69 20.11
CA LEU A 109 12.18 -19.69 20.45
C LEU A 109 11.86 -19.08 21.83
N ALA A 110 12.81 -19.18 22.76
CA ALA A 110 12.70 -18.57 24.07
C ALA A 110 12.86 -17.05 23.93
N LEU A 111 11.82 -16.29 24.24
CA LEU A 111 11.86 -14.83 24.21
C LEU A 111 12.26 -14.28 25.58
N PRO A 112 13.09 -13.23 25.64
CA PRO A 112 13.37 -12.51 26.89
C PRO A 112 12.06 -11.98 27.49
N ALA A 113 11.76 -12.36 28.74
CA ALA A 113 10.48 -12.05 29.40
C ALA A 113 10.29 -10.54 29.63
N GLU A 114 11.40 -9.81 29.71
CA GLU A 114 11.46 -8.36 29.88
C GLU A 114 11.13 -7.58 28.60
N LEU A 115 11.15 -8.22 27.41
CA LEU A 115 10.87 -7.57 26.14
C LEU A 115 9.46 -7.93 25.64
N PRO A 116 8.50 -7.00 25.67
CA PRO A 116 7.12 -7.26 25.26
C PRO A 116 6.98 -7.21 23.73
N PHE A 117 7.33 -8.30 23.05
CA PHE A 117 7.10 -8.43 21.61
C PHE A 117 5.61 -8.57 21.29
N ARG A 118 5.01 -7.51 20.74
CA ARG A 118 3.59 -7.50 20.36
C ARG A 118 3.33 -8.32 19.09
N PHE A 119 4.22 -8.19 18.12
CA PHE A 119 4.15 -8.88 16.83
C PHE A 119 5.36 -9.80 16.64
N LEU A 120 5.13 -10.91 15.95
CA LEU A 120 6.15 -11.92 15.66
C LEU A 120 6.12 -12.21 14.16
N LEU A 121 7.11 -11.72 13.43
CA LEU A 121 7.28 -11.97 12.01
C LEU A 121 7.96 -13.33 11.83
N ALA A 122 7.35 -14.21 11.03
CA ALA A 122 7.93 -15.50 10.68
C ALA A 122 7.78 -15.78 9.19
N ASP A 123 8.83 -16.33 8.58
CA ASP A 123 8.81 -16.77 7.20
C ASP A 123 7.88 -17.98 7.06
N ALA A 124 6.78 -17.81 6.33
CA ALA A 124 5.74 -18.84 6.24
C ALA A 124 6.14 -20.05 5.40
N ALA A 125 7.17 -19.94 4.54
CA ALA A 125 7.70 -21.08 3.81
C ALA A 125 8.52 -21.98 4.73
N SER A 126 9.26 -21.38 5.67
CA SER A 126 10.05 -22.11 6.68
C SER A 126 9.19 -22.57 7.86
N GLN A 127 8.17 -21.79 8.23
CA GLN A 127 7.28 -22.03 9.37
C GLN A 127 5.82 -22.10 8.88
N PRO A 128 5.39 -23.22 8.27
CA PRO A 128 4.04 -23.34 7.69
C PRO A 128 2.93 -23.36 8.76
N ARG A 129 3.28 -23.59 10.04
CA ARG A 129 2.36 -23.55 11.17
C ARG A 129 2.98 -22.82 12.33
N VAL A 130 2.21 -21.92 12.92
CA VAL A 130 2.57 -21.20 14.15
C VAL A 130 1.43 -21.40 15.13
N ALA A 131 1.66 -22.26 16.12
CA ALA A 131 0.71 -22.52 17.20
C ALA A 131 1.23 -21.91 18.50
N ALA A 132 0.33 -21.37 19.32
CA ALA A 132 0.63 -20.82 20.65
C ALA A 132 1.78 -19.80 20.67
N ALA A 133 1.86 -18.93 19.65
CA ALA A 133 2.81 -17.84 19.64
C ALA A 133 2.53 -16.87 20.82
N PRO A 134 3.58 -16.39 21.52
CA PRO A 134 3.43 -15.48 22.67
C PRO A 134 3.03 -14.04 22.28
N GLY A 135 2.82 -13.78 20.99
CA GLY A 135 2.39 -12.50 20.42
C GLY A 135 1.61 -12.75 19.12
N ILE A 136 1.30 -11.69 18.36
CA ILE A 136 0.52 -11.78 17.12
C ILE A 136 1.42 -12.23 15.95
N PRO A 137 1.25 -13.44 15.39
CA PRO A 137 2.08 -13.93 14.30
C PRO A 137 1.73 -13.28 12.96
N ILE A 138 2.73 -12.72 12.29
CA ILE A 138 2.62 -12.10 10.96
C ILE A 138 3.50 -12.89 9.98
N ALA A 139 2.88 -13.40 8.91
CA ALA A 139 3.59 -14.15 7.89
C ALA A 139 4.44 -13.23 7.01
N THR A 140 5.66 -13.64 6.68
CA THR A 140 6.52 -13.03 5.67
C THR A 140 6.89 -14.07 4.60
N GLY A 141 7.58 -13.63 3.53
CA GLY A 141 8.08 -14.54 2.49
C GLY A 141 7.00 -15.15 1.58
N LEU A 142 5.78 -14.60 1.60
CA LEU A 142 4.67 -15.12 0.79
C LEU A 142 4.81 -14.75 -0.68
N ALA A 143 4.69 -15.75 -1.56
CA ALA A 143 4.75 -15.55 -3.00
C ALA A 143 3.43 -15.00 -3.58
N ASP A 144 2.30 -15.52 -3.12
CA ASP A 144 0.99 -15.27 -3.72
C ASP A 144 -0.19 -15.34 -2.73
N LEU A 145 -1.40 -15.07 -3.22
CA LEU A 145 -2.62 -15.12 -2.41
C LEU A 145 -2.94 -16.53 -1.85
N PRO A 146 -2.79 -17.65 -2.60
CA PRO A 146 -2.87 -18.99 -2.01
C PRO A 146 -1.93 -19.24 -0.83
N ALA A 147 -0.68 -18.80 -0.91
CA ALA A 147 0.28 -18.90 0.19
C ALA A 147 -0.20 -18.15 1.44
N PHE A 148 -0.78 -16.95 1.26
CA PHE A 148 -1.41 -16.20 2.35
C PHE A 148 -2.56 -16.97 3.01
N LEU A 149 -3.47 -17.54 2.21
CA LEU A 149 -4.58 -18.33 2.75
C LEU A 149 -4.07 -19.53 3.55
N ASN A 150 -3.06 -20.23 3.04
CA ASN A 150 -2.42 -21.33 3.76
C ASN A 150 -1.77 -20.88 5.07
N ALA A 151 -1.07 -19.74 5.07
CA ALA A 151 -0.50 -19.17 6.29
C ALA A 151 -1.60 -18.81 7.31
N THR A 152 -2.68 -18.15 6.91
CA THR A 152 -3.78 -17.85 7.84
C THR A 152 -4.44 -19.12 8.42
N ALA A 153 -4.53 -20.20 7.64
CA ALA A 153 -4.98 -21.51 8.13
C ALA A 153 -3.95 -22.17 9.07
N GLY A 154 -2.67 -21.88 8.89
CA GLY A 154 -1.55 -22.32 9.73
C GLY A 154 -1.38 -21.57 11.06
N GLY A 155 -2.25 -20.60 11.37
CA GLY A 155 -2.26 -19.89 12.65
C GLY A 155 -1.76 -18.45 12.60
N TYR A 156 -1.44 -17.91 11.42
CA TYR A 156 -1.02 -16.51 11.27
C TYR A 156 -2.21 -15.53 11.32
N ASP A 157 -2.07 -14.39 12.00
CA ASP A 157 -3.09 -13.35 12.12
C ASP A 157 -3.02 -12.28 11.03
N GLY A 158 -1.98 -12.34 10.22
CA GLY A 158 -1.78 -11.43 9.10
C GLY A 158 -0.54 -11.78 8.31
N ALA A 159 -0.19 -10.91 7.37
CA ALA A 159 1.01 -11.05 6.58
C ALA A 159 1.56 -9.69 6.14
N ALA A 160 2.88 -9.62 6.02
CA ALA A 160 3.57 -8.49 5.42
C ALA A 160 4.03 -8.85 4.00
N GLY A 161 3.87 -7.90 3.06
CA GLY A 161 4.40 -8.02 1.70
C GLY A 161 3.36 -7.86 0.59
N TRP A 162 3.81 -8.07 -0.64
CA TRP A 162 3.05 -7.81 -1.87
C TRP A 162 2.47 -9.08 -2.52
N PHE A 163 2.29 -10.16 -1.76
CA PHE A 163 1.81 -11.46 -2.25
C PHE A 163 0.49 -11.38 -3.03
N PHE A 164 -0.40 -10.46 -2.67
CA PHE A 164 -1.70 -10.28 -3.33
C PHE A 164 -1.60 -9.72 -4.76
N LEU A 165 -0.41 -9.32 -5.22
CA LEU A 165 -0.16 -8.97 -6.63
C LEU A 165 -0.09 -10.21 -7.55
N HIS A 166 0.05 -11.41 -6.98
CA HIS A 166 0.23 -12.66 -7.71
C HIS A 166 -0.80 -13.72 -7.30
N GLY A 167 -0.93 -14.77 -8.11
CA GLY A 167 -1.80 -15.92 -7.83
C GLY A 167 -3.30 -15.65 -7.95
N ARG A 168 -3.69 -14.55 -8.61
CA ARG A 168 -5.08 -14.25 -8.96
C ARG A 168 -5.37 -14.77 -10.37
N LYS A 169 -6.51 -15.43 -10.52
CA LYS A 169 -6.99 -15.87 -11.83
C LYS A 169 -7.74 -14.72 -12.48
N PRO A 170 -7.39 -14.35 -13.72
CA PRO A 170 -8.15 -13.39 -14.49
C PRO A 170 -9.64 -13.74 -14.46
N ALA A 171 -10.51 -12.75 -14.29
CA ALA A 171 -11.94 -12.92 -14.36
C ALA A 171 -12.31 -13.26 -15.80
N ASP A 172 -13.05 -14.36 -15.98
CA ASP A 172 -13.55 -14.77 -17.29
C ASP A 172 -14.43 -13.70 -17.95
N LYS A 173 -15.09 -12.86 -17.13
CA LYS A 173 -15.90 -11.72 -17.59
C LYS A 173 -15.78 -10.54 -16.64
N LEU A 174 -15.70 -9.34 -17.21
CA LEU A 174 -15.84 -8.10 -16.45
C LEU A 174 -17.21 -8.03 -15.80
N ASN A 175 -17.25 -7.59 -14.55
CA ASN A 175 -18.53 -7.23 -13.94
C ASN A 175 -19.19 -6.08 -14.75
N PRO A 176 -20.53 -5.98 -14.76
CA PRO A 176 -21.24 -4.98 -15.58
C PRO A 176 -20.81 -3.53 -15.28
N SER A 177 -20.50 -3.21 -14.02
CA SER A 177 -20.01 -1.87 -13.62
C SER A 177 -18.64 -1.53 -14.23
N HIS A 178 -17.69 -2.47 -14.25
CA HIS A 178 -16.38 -2.30 -14.88
C HIS A 178 -16.53 -2.20 -16.39
N ALA A 179 -17.38 -3.03 -16.99
CA ALA A 179 -17.67 -2.98 -18.42
C ALA A 179 -18.21 -1.60 -18.83
N GLN A 180 -19.08 -1.00 -18.02
CA GLN A 180 -19.60 0.33 -18.32
C GLN A 180 -18.54 1.42 -18.18
N ILE A 181 -17.71 1.37 -17.14
CA ILE A 181 -16.58 2.31 -16.98
C ILE A 181 -15.63 2.21 -18.18
N VAL A 182 -15.27 0.99 -18.61
CA VAL A 182 -14.42 0.75 -19.79
C VAL A 182 -15.08 1.27 -21.07
N ARG A 183 -16.39 1.10 -21.22
CA ARG A 183 -17.13 1.63 -22.37
C ARG A 183 -17.05 3.15 -22.44
N VAL A 184 -17.31 3.85 -21.32
CA VAL A 184 -17.20 5.32 -21.29
C VAL A 184 -15.74 5.75 -21.51
N LEU A 185 -14.77 5.09 -20.88
CA LEU A 185 -13.35 5.36 -21.05
C LEU A 185 -12.92 5.29 -22.53
N ASN A 186 -13.41 4.28 -23.27
CA ASN A 186 -13.13 4.13 -24.70
C ASN A 186 -13.77 5.22 -25.58
N LEU A 187 -14.92 5.78 -25.17
CA LEU A 187 -15.52 6.93 -25.86
C LEU A 187 -14.72 8.21 -25.60
N VAL A 188 -14.26 8.40 -24.37
CA VAL A 188 -13.42 9.54 -23.99
C VAL A 188 -12.09 9.51 -24.72
N ARG A 189 -11.40 8.36 -24.74
CA ARG A 189 -10.07 8.22 -25.39
C ARG A 189 -10.09 8.42 -26.91
N ARG A 190 -11.23 8.25 -27.58
CA ARG A 190 -11.38 8.49 -29.03
C ARG A 190 -11.95 9.88 -29.34
N ASN A 191 -12.10 10.75 -28.34
CA ASN A 191 -12.75 12.05 -28.46
C ASN A 191 -14.15 11.96 -29.10
N ALA A 192 -14.97 10.97 -28.70
CA ALA A 192 -16.34 10.81 -29.19
C ALA A 192 -17.21 12.02 -28.84
N GLU A 193 -18.35 12.18 -29.54
CA GLU A 193 -19.24 13.30 -29.27
C GLU A 193 -19.73 13.28 -27.81
N VAL A 194 -19.85 14.47 -27.20
CA VAL A 194 -20.33 14.60 -25.80
C VAL A 194 -21.69 13.92 -25.61
N LYS A 195 -22.54 13.90 -26.65
CA LYS A 195 -23.83 13.22 -26.63
C LYS A 195 -23.69 11.70 -26.49
N GLU A 196 -22.69 11.09 -27.13
CA GLU A 196 -22.42 9.65 -27.01
C GLU A 196 -21.94 9.29 -25.60
N ILE A 197 -21.06 10.13 -25.04
CA ILE A 197 -20.56 9.99 -23.66
C ILE A 197 -21.73 10.14 -22.67
N GLU A 198 -22.60 11.12 -22.87
CA GLU A 198 -23.80 11.35 -22.07
C GLU A 198 -24.73 10.12 -22.10
N VAL A 199 -25.03 9.58 -23.27
CA VAL A 199 -25.85 8.37 -23.43
C VAL A 199 -25.21 7.18 -22.72
N ALA A 200 -23.89 7.05 -22.78
CA ALA A 200 -23.18 6.00 -22.09
C ALA A 200 -23.23 6.16 -20.56
N LEU A 201 -23.01 7.35 -20.02
CA LEU A 201 -23.09 7.60 -18.58
C LEU A 201 -24.49 7.27 -18.02
N LYS A 202 -25.56 7.65 -18.74
CA LYS A 202 -26.95 7.42 -18.32
C LYS A 202 -27.33 5.95 -18.15
N GLN A 203 -26.58 5.01 -18.72
CA GLN A 203 -26.85 3.58 -18.58
C GLN A 203 -26.42 3.01 -17.21
N ASP A 204 -25.62 3.76 -16.43
CA ASP A 204 -25.24 3.38 -15.07
C ASP A 204 -25.43 4.57 -14.12
N VAL A 205 -26.44 4.46 -13.26
CA VAL A 205 -26.81 5.49 -12.28
C VAL A 205 -25.69 5.70 -11.25
N THR A 206 -24.95 4.64 -10.89
CA THR A 206 -23.84 4.72 -9.93
C THR A 206 -22.68 5.50 -10.54
N LEU A 207 -22.31 5.20 -11.78
CA LEU A 207 -21.26 5.92 -12.51
C LEU A 207 -21.64 7.39 -12.69
N SER A 208 -22.88 7.66 -13.08
CA SER A 208 -23.44 9.00 -13.23
C SER A 208 -23.37 9.81 -11.92
N TYR A 209 -23.81 9.23 -10.81
CA TYR A 209 -23.75 9.87 -9.50
C TYR A 209 -22.31 10.18 -9.07
N LYS A 210 -21.38 9.23 -9.27
CA LYS A 210 -19.96 9.43 -8.95
C LYS A 210 -19.33 10.56 -9.76
N LEU A 211 -19.71 10.74 -11.03
CA LEU A 211 -19.24 11.85 -11.87
C LEU A 211 -19.70 13.20 -11.32
N LEU A 212 -21.01 13.35 -11.03
CA LEU A 212 -21.57 14.59 -10.51
C LEU A 212 -20.96 14.95 -9.15
N ARG A 213 -20.82 13.97 -8.25
CA ARG A 213 -20.14 14.18 -6.96
C ARG A 213 -18.68 14.57 -7.12
N TYR A 214 -17.98 14.00 -8.12
CA TYR A 214 -16.58 14.33 -8.38
C TYR A 214 -16.44 15.79 -8.85
N ILE A 215 -17.21 16.22 -9.86
CA ILE A 215 -17.12 17.59 -10.39
C ILE A 215 -17.60 18.65 -9.39
N ASN A 216 -18.57 18.30 -8.54
CA ASN A 216 -19.07 19.18 -7.47
C ASN A 216 -18.25 19.11 -6.17
N SER A 217 -17.12 18.39 -6.16
CA SER A 217 -16.23 18.37 -5.00
C SER A 217 -15.48 19.71 -4.87
N ALA A 218 -15.11 20.06 -3.62
CA ALA A 218 -14.41 21.31 -3.32
C ALA A 218 -13.12 21.52 -4.14
N GLY A 219 -12.49 20.44 -4.62
CA GLY A 219 -11.30 20.50 -5.45
C GLY A 219 -11.46 21.18 -6.81
N PHE A 220 -12.69 21.35 -7.30
CA PHE A 220 -12.97 22.08 -8.56
C PHE A 220 -13.34 23.54 -8.36
N GLY A 221 -13.63 23.97 -7.13
CA GLY A 221 -13.89 25.38 -6.80
C GLY A 221 -15.04 26.03 -7.59
N LEU A 222 -16.04 25.24 -8.00
CA LEU A 222 -17.16 25.74 -8.79
C LEU A 222 -18.12 26.55 -7.91
N SER A 223 -18.56 27.72 -8.41
CA SER A 223 -19.52 28.60 -7.72
C SER A 223 -20.96 28.10 -7.80
N CYS A 224 -21.24 27.15 -8.71
CA CYS A 224 -22.57 26.60 -8.94
C CYS A 224 -22.47 25.08 -9.05
N GLU A 225 -23.51 24.39 -8.57
CA GLU A 225 -23.61 22.94 -8.67
C GLU A 225 -23.86 22.51 -10.12
N ILE A 226 -23.12 21.50 -10.58
CA ILE A 226 -23.30 20.90 -11.89
C ILE A 226 -24.33 19.78 -11.78
N GLU A 227 -25.47 19.96 -12.47
CA GLU A 227 -26.57 18.99 -12.48
C GLU A 227 -26.68 18.18 -13.77
N SER A 228 -25.96 18.56 -14.84
CA SER A 228 -26.05 17.90 -16.14
C SER A 228 -24.74 17.24 -16.59
N PHE A 229 -24.86 16.02 -17.15
CA PHE A 229 -23.71 15.26 -17.64
C PHE A 229 -23.00 15.97 -18.80
N ARG A 230 -23.76 16.59 -19.71
CA ARG A 230 -23.19 17.36 -20.80
C ARG A 230 -22.32 18.51 -20.28
N HIS A 231 -22.80 19.24 -19.28
CA HIS A 231 -22.05 20.32 -18.66
C HIS A 231 -20.82 19.79 -17.91
N ALA A 232 -20.95 18.68 -17.18
CA ALA A 232 -19.84 18.03 -16.51
C ALA A 232 -18.71 17.62 -17.48
N VAL A 233 -19.05 16.96 -18.59
CA VAL A 233 -18.07 16.55 -19.63
C VAL A 233 -17.41 17.77 -20.28
N ALA A 234 -18.17 18.83 -20.56
CA ALA A 234 -17.64 20.05 -21.17
C ALA A 234 -16.66 20.79 -20.23
N ILE A 235 -16.94 20.87 -18.92
CA ILE A 235 -16.06 21.50 -17.93
C ILE A 235 -14.79 20.66 -17.69
N LEU A 236 -14.94 19.35 -17.53
CA LEU A 236 -13.81 18.45 -17.25
C LEU A 236 -12.84 18.37 -18.43
N GLY A 237 -13.39 18.30 -19.65
CA GLY A 237 -12.63 17.94 -20.84
C GLY A 237 -12.24 16.46 -20.86
N TYR A 238 -11.73 16.01 -22.00
CA TYR A 238 -11.41 14.60 -22.24
C TYR A 238 -10.28 14.08 -21.34
N ASP A 239 -9.23 14.88 -21.11
CA ASP A 239 -8.06 14.45 -20.34
C ASP A 239 -8.39 14.16 -18.86
N LYS A 240 -9.05 15.12 -18.19
CA LYS A 240 -9.44 14.94 -16.78
C LYS A 240 -10.49 13.84 -16.62
N LEU A 241 -11.40 13.72 -17.58
CA LEU A 241 -12.41 12.66 -17.58
C LEU A 241 -11.76 11.28 -17.79
N ASN A 242 -10.75 11.18 -18.65
CA ASN A 242 -9.95 9.96 -18.86
C ASN A 242 -9.21 9.56 -17.57
N LYS A 243 -8.53 10.51 -16.91
CA LYS A 243 -7.85 10.26 -15.62
C LYS A 243 -8.84 9.82 -14.54
N TRP A 244 -9.98 10.49 -14.42
CA TRP A 244 -11.02 10.14 -13.44
C TRP A 244 -11.62 8.75 -13.68
N LEU A 245 -12.01 8.44 -14.92
CA LEU A 245 -12.53 7.11 -15.28
C LEU A 245 -11.50 6.02 -15.03
N SER A 246 -10.21 6.31 -15.25
CA SER A 246 -9.12 5.36 -14.99
C SER A 246 -8.95 5.09 -13.49
N LEU A 247 -8.99 6.13 -12.66
CA LEU A 247 -9.00 5.97 -11.20
C LEU A 247 -10.25 5.23 -10.71
N LEU A 248 -11.41 5.52 -11.31
CA LEU A 248 -12.66 4.85 -10.96
C LEU A 248 -12.64 3.36 -11.31
N LEU A 249 -12.05 3.00 -12.45
CA LEU A 249 -11.89 1.60 -12.87
C LEU A 249 -11.03 0.81 -11.89
N VAL A 250 -9.93 1.41 -11.43
CA VAL A 250 -9.03 0.82 -10.42
C VAL A 250 -9.74 0.65 -9.08
N THR A 251 -10.65 1.58 -8.74
CA THR A 251 -11.30 1.64 -7.41
C THR A 251 -12.69 0.99 -7.35
N ALA A 252 -13.17 0.39 -8.43
CA ALA A 252 -14.51 -0.19 -8.50
C ALA A 252 -14.60 -1.66 -8.02
N SER A 253 -13.46 -2.31 -7.74
CA SER A 253 -13.43 -3.70 -7.28
C SER A 253 -13.98 -3.87 -5.86
N LYS A 254 -14.73 -4.96 -5.64
CA LYS A 254 -15.31 -5.35 -4.33
C LYS A 254 -14.53 -6.49 -3.65
N ASP A 255 -13.39 -6.87 -4.20
CA ASP A 255 -12.53 -7.92 -3.64
C ASP A 255 -11.97 -7.52 -2.27
N PRO A 256 -11.84 -8.44 -1.29
CA PRO A 256 -11.23 -8.14 0.00
C PRO A 256 -9.83 -7.50 -0.07
N ALA A 257 -8.98 -7.89 -1.04
CA ALA A 257 -7.68 -7.25 -1.25
C ALA A 257 -7.76 -5.97 -2.10
N ALA A 258 -8.94 -5.60 -2.61
CA ALA A 258 -9.09 -4.45 -3.48
C ALA A 258 -8.53 -3.16 -2.86
N PRO A 259 -8.71 -2.85 -1.56
CA PRO A 259 -8.08 -1.65 -0.98
C PRO A 259 -6.55 -1.66 -1.08
N ALA A 260 -5.91 -2.82 -0.85
CA ALA A 260 -4.45 -2.94 -0.94
C ALA A 260 -3.95 -2.85 -2.38
N LEU A 261 -4.66 -3.49 -3.31
CA LEU A 261 -4.39 -3.40 -4.75
C LEU A 261 -4.60 -1.99 -5.31
N MET A 262 -5.65 -1.31 -4.88
CA MET A 262 -5.92 0.09 -5.23
C MET A 262 -4.78 0.99 -4.75
N GLN A 263 -4.34 0.84 -3.49
CA GLN A 263 -3.24 1.62 -2.97
C GLN A 263 -1.94 1.36 -3.75
N ALA A 264 -1.65 0.10 -4.10
CA ALA A 264 -0.49 -0.27 -4.91
C ALA A 264 -0.55 0.35 -6.33
N SER A 265 -1.72 0.27 -6.97
CA SER A 265 -1.97 0.82 -8.30
C SER A 265 -1.81 2.33 -8.33
N VAL A 266 -2.47 3.05 -7.41
CA VAL A 266 -2.36 4.51 -7.31
C VAL A 266 -0.93 4.94 -6.98
N ALA A 267 -0.24 4.22 -6.09
CA ALA A 267 1.17 4.50 -5.78
C ALA A 267 2.07 4.36 -7.01
N ARG A 268 1.89 3.31 -7.83
CA ARG A 268 2.63 3.14 -9.09
C ARG A 268 2.32 4.25 -10.10
N GLY A 269 1.06 4.65 -10.21
CA GLY A 269 0.66 5.79 -11.05
C GLY A 269 1.35 7.08 -10.61
N ARG A 270 1.27 7.41 -9.32
CA ARG A 270 1.89 8.62 -8.77
C ARG A 270 3.42 8.57 -8.88
N PHE A 271 4.02 7.40 -8.69
CA PHE A 271 5.46 7.21 -8.87
C PHE A 271 5.89 7.51 -10.31
N MET A 272 5.19 6.96 -11.31
CA MET A 272 5.47 7.25 -12.72
C MET A 272 5.26 8.73 -13.06
N GLU A 273 4.21 9.35 -12.52
CA GLU A 273 3.95 10.78 -12.70
C GLU A 273 5.08 11.64 -12.11
N ILE A 274 5.58 11.31 -10.91
CA ILE A 274 6.70 12.02 -10.28
C ILE A 274 7.99 11.84 -11.09
N LEU A 275 8.34 10.61 -11.46
CA LEU A 275 9.54 10.34 -12.25
C LEU A 275 9.54 11.04 -13.60
N GLY A 276 8.38 11.16 -14.24
CA GLY A 276 8.27 11.77 -15.56
C GLY A 276 8.27 13.29 -15.59
N LYS A 277 8.11 13.98 -14.45
CA LYS A 277 7.99 15.46 -14.41
C LYS A 277 9.15 16.18 -15.08
N ASP A 278 10.35 15.64 -14.95
CA ASP A 278 11.57 16.28 -15.47
C ASP A 278 11.89 15.85 -16.92
N TYR A 279 11.14 14.89 -17.47
CA TYR A 279 11.38 14.30 -18.79
C TYR A 279 10.24 14.51 -19.79
N PHE A 280 9.04 14.86 -19.32
CA PHE A 280 7.84 14.97 -20.14
C PHE A 280 7.04 16.23 -19.83
N ASP A 281 6.30 16.71 -20.83
CA ASP A 281 5.38 17.84 -20.67
C ASP A 281 4.24 17.49 -19.71
N LYS A 282 3.64 18.52 -19.10
CA LYS A 282 2.49 18.38 -18.18
C LYS A 282 1.33 17.58 -18.79
N SER A 283 1.12 17.67 -20.10
CA SER A 283 0.09 16.92 -20.83
C SER A 283 0.31 15.41 -20.84
N ALA A 284 1.55 14.94 -20.70
CA ALA A 284 1.90 13.52 -20.69
C ALA A 284 1.89 12.90 -19.29
N LEU A 285 1.93 13.72 -18.22
CA LEU A 285 1.96 13.25 -16.83
C LEU A 285 0.71 12.43 -16.46
N ASP A 286 -0.46 12.82 -16.96
CA ASP A 286 -1.70 12.06 -16.75
C ASP A 286 -1.63 10.67 -17.38
N ASN A 287 -1.00 10.54 -18.56
CA ASN A 287 -0.79 9.25 -19.21
C ASN A 287 0.21 8.39 -18.43
N LEU A 288 1.27 8.97 -17.86
CA LEU A 288 2.19 8.24 -17.00
C LEU A 288 1.51 7.71 -15.74
N PHE A 289 0.64 8.52 -15.13
CA PHE A 289 -0.19 8.07 -14.00
C PHE A 289 -1.07 6.88 -14.41
N ILE A 290 -1.77 6.98 -15.54
CA ILE A 290 -2.63 5.90 -16.03
C ILE A 290 -1.82 4.64 -16.33
N THR A 291 -0.65 4.75 -16.97
CA THR A 291 0.22 3.60 -17.25
C THR A 291 0.63 2.89 -15.95
N GLY A 292 1.03 3.64 -14.91
CA GLY A 292 1.40 3.06 -13.63
C GLY A 292 0.22 2.42 -12.91
N ALA A 293 -0.92 3.10 -12.89
CA ALA A 293 -2.14 2.58 -12.26
C ALA A 293 -2.65 1.31 -12.98
N PHE A 294 -2.66 1.31 -14.30
CA PHE A 294 -3.14 0.19 -15.11
C PHE A 294 -2.15 -0.96 -15.22
N SER A 295 -0.91 -0.81 -14.74
CA SER A 295 0.03 -1.94 -14.62
C SER A 295 -0.51 -3.09 -13.76
N LEU A 296 -1.49 -2.83 -12.90
CA LEU A 296 -2.19 -3.84 -12.08
C LEU A 296 -3.64 -4.08 -12.53
N LEU A 297 -4.05 -3.59 -13.70
CA LEU A 297 -5.43 -3.67 -14.15
C LEU A 297 -5.91 -5.12 -14.27
N GLY A 298 -5.06 -6.02 -14.81
CA GLY A 298 -5.38 -7.44 -14.90
C GLY A 298 -5.59 -8.12 -13.54
N VAL A 299 -4.96 -7.61 -12.47
CA VAL A 299 -5.11 -8.14 -11.10
C VAL A 299 -6.34 -7.54 -10.40
N LEU A 300 -6.69 -6.29 -10.73
CA LEU A 300 -7.82 -5.55 -10.16
C LEU A 300 -9.18 -6.00 -10.69
N LEU A 301 -9.22 -6.41 -11.97
CA LEU A 301 -10.45 -6.84 -12.63
C LEU A 301 -10.86 -8.28 -12.29
N GLY A 302 -10.12 -8.91 -11.37
CA GLY A 302 -10.10 -10.35 -11.16
C GLY A 302 -9.06 -10.92 -12.07
#